data_AF-A0A7V9AB17-F1
#
_entry.id   AF-A0A7V9AB17-F1
#
_cell.length_a   1.000
_cell.length_b   1.000
_cell.length_c   1.000
_cell.angle_alpha   90.00
_cell.angle_beta   90.00
_cell.angle_gamma   90.00
#
_symmetry.space_group_name_H-M   'P 1'
#
loop_
_entity.id
_entity.type
_entity.pdbx_description
1 polymer ?
#
loop_
_entity_poly.entity_id
_entity_poly.type
_entity_poly.pdbx_seq_one_letter_code
_entity_poly.pdbx_strand_id
1 'polypeptide(L)'
;MSRIRLSIALTMVLGCIIMVGNPSRSAAQPTDPTRLPDFRKTTFILEMKGARGIPPERLGEVQNTFREFAAYQAQLISHPLVYRLMRDPLNRTDASGRQIPTLDMIFRDLERFLVYPAPGNRVTTEQADYIRELGTALDAALRPLITSHPERIVRINATRMLAVVCKMGATAHYATLTELISSPNVPTEIKNYALQAAANLLSAYDVLDSKSRRHSNAWRNNEKPGSADIELAALVGAIEKCITDPNTLVPGLWNGDTNKPAILQPDQVEVARFVRRQAIRALAQVRFVTISGAGPDGKGRLYPAYTLARVCLSDPRLILPSTPADCAEAVIGLCNMSPVLEDGKHVKEYNVDAAVEAIVAGLITFAEPRGDPTDTSLHWRVYGLRIAEAMNNWPPLFDNLYDPTRPRQYNKATVPRIVDDLIQRARTAILDPLDRVGPDGKPDPLAGRVQLDTLREYLRQLRANPKRNPLLFTNNPETALPVIPRN
;
A
#
# COMPACT_ATOMS: atom_id res chain seq x y z
N MET A 1 45.84 -19.69 -52.27
CA MET A 1 46.51 -20.42 -51.17
C MET A 1 46.31 -19.62 -49.90
N SER A 2 46.01 -20.12 -48.70
CA SER A 2 45.72 -21.45 -48.17
C SER A 2 45.25 -21.17 -46.74
N ARG A 3 44.18 -21.84 -46.30
CA ARG A 3 43.70 -21.83 -44.92
C ARG A 3 44.76 -22.44 -44.00
N ILE A 4 44.97 -21.85 -42.83
CA ILE A 4 45.54 -22.59 -41.69
C ILE A 4 44.63 -22.39 -40.48
N ARG A 5 44.14 -23.53 -40.01
CA ARG A 5 43.37 -23.77 -38.79
C ARG A 5 44.31 -23.67 -37.59
N LEU A 6 43.82 -23.16 -36.46
CA LEU A 6 44.38 -23.53 -35.17
C LEU A 6 43.24 -24.04 -34.27
N SER A 7 43.27 -25.34 -34.04
CA SER A 7 42.46 -26.04 -33.04
C SER A 7 43.16 -25.94 -31.70
N ILE A 8 42.44 -25.53 -30.65
CA ILE A 8 42.76 -25.93 -29.28
C ILE A 8 41.45 -26.39 -28.64
N ALA A 9 41.38 -27.70 -28.40
CA ALA A 9 40.39 -28.35 -27.58
C ALA A 9 40.81 -28.23 -26.11
N LEU A 10 39.88 -27.87 -25.21
CA LEU A 10 39.99 -28.24 -23.80
C LEU A 10 38.62 -28.26 -23.11
N THR A 11 38.13 -29.49 -22.97
CA THR A 11 37.48 -30.06 -21.77
C THR A 11 36.07 -29.59 -21.38
N MET A 12 35.15 -30.50 -21.68
CA MET A 12 33.84 -30.64 -21.04
C MET A 12 33.95 -30.75 -19.51
N VAL A 13 33.17 -29.95 -18.79
CA VAL A 13 32.55 -30.36 -17.53
C VAL A 13 31.06 -30.26 -17.74
N LEU A 14 30.47 -31.42 -18.04
CA LEU A 14 29.05 -31.64 -18.21
C LEU A 14 28.39 -31.63 -16.82
N GLY A 15 28.00 -30.45 -16.35
CA GLY A 15 27.15 -30.31 -15.18
C GLY A 15 25.71 -30.62 -15.57
N CYS A 16 25.30 -31.88 -15.42
CA CYS A 16 23.88 -32.26 -15.41
C CYS A 16 23.19 -31.62 -14.21
N ILE A 17 22.74 -30.38 -14.36
CA ILE A 17 21.70 -29.81 -13.51
C ILE A 17 20.43 -30.58 -13.87
N ILE A 18 20.04 -31.51 -13.00
CA ILE A 18 18.69 -32.05 -12.97
C ILE A 18 17.80 -30.87 -12.56
N MET A 19 17.32 -30.14 -13.57
CA MET A 19 16.13 -29.32 -13.45
C MET A 19 15.00 -30.30 -13.13
N VAL A 20 14.65 -30.43 -11.85
CA VAL A 20 13.32 -30.89 -11.48
C VAL A 20 12.39 -29.79 -11.93
N GLY A 21 12.04 -29.83 -13.22
CA GLY A 21 10.96 -29.07 -13.79
C GLY A 21 9.70 -29.54 -13.10
N ASN A 22 9.24 -28.78 -12.10
CA ASN A 22 7.82 -28.79 -11.78
C ASN A 22 7.13 -28.42 -13.09
N PRO A 23 6.32 -29.30 -13.71
CA PRO A 23 5.54 -28.89 -14.85
C PRO A 23 4.69 -27.73 -14.35
N SER A 24 4.96 -26.54 -14.86
CA SER A 24 4.05 -25.42 -14.83
C SER A 24 2.78 -25.93 -15.50
N ARG A 25 1.87 -26.47 -14.68
CA ARG A 25 0.49 -26.72 -15.08
C ARG A 25 -0.03 -25.36 -15.45
N SER A 26 0.00 -25.03 -16.75
CA SER A 26 -0.88 -24.04 -17.35
C SER A 26 -2.22 -24.23 -16.68
N ALA A 27 -2.74 -23.19 -16.02
CA ALA A 27 -3.97 -23.24 -15.25
C ALA A 27 -4.99 -24.09 -16.01
N ALA A 28 -5.29 -25.28 -15.49
CA ALA A 28 -6.07 -26.27 -16.20
C ALA A 28 -7.36 -25.60 -16.65
N GLN A 29 -7.62 -25.61 -17.97
CA GLN A 29 -8.88 -25.10 -18.50
C GLN A 29 -10.03 -25.76 -17.71
N PRO A 30 -11.10 -25.01 -17.39
CA PRO A 30 -12.22 -25.58 -16.65
C PRO A 30 -12.70 -26.84 -17.36
N THR A 31 -12.88 -27.91 -16.58
CA THR A 31 -13.32 -29.24 -17.07
C THR A 31 -14.67 -29.19 -17.80
N ASP A 32 -15.45 -28.12 -17.58
CA ASP A 32 -16.60 -27.75 -18.38
C ASP A 32 -16.74 -26.20 -18.37
N PRO A 33 -16.52 -25.49 -19.48
CA PRO A 33 -16.60 -24.02 -19.51
C PRO A 33 -18.03 -23.47 -19.30
N THR A 34 -19.03 -24.35 -19.24
CA THR A 34 -20.44 -24.00 -19.08
C THR A 34 -20.96 -24.17 -17.65
N ARG A 35 -20.16 -24.76 -16.75
CA ARG A 35 -20.53 -24.99 -15.35
C ARG A 35 -19.52 -24.34 -14.42
N LEU A 36 -20.00 -23.63 -13.41
CA LEU A 36 -19.11 -23.04 -12.42
C LEU A 36 -18.43 -24.14 -11.58
N PRO A 37 -17.18 -23.90 -11.14
CA PRO A 37 -16.53 -24.82 -10.20
C PRO A 37 -17.32 -24.91 -8.90
N ASP A 38 -17.16 -26.01 -8.17
CA ASP A 38 -17.82 -26.26 -6.88
C ASP A 38 -16.77 -26.62 -5.82
N PHE A 39 -16.98 -26.17 -4.59
CA PHE A 39 -16.12 -26.49 -3.46
C PHE A 39 -16.94 -26.85 -2.24
N ARG A 40 -16.81 -28.10 -1.79
CA ARG A 40 -17.72 -28.71 -0.80
C ARG A 40 -17.23 -28.65 0.64
N LYS A 41 -15.97 -28.24 0.88
CA LYS A 41 -15.35 -28.23 2.21
C LYS A 41 -15.36 -26.85 2.87
N THR A 42 -16.33 -25.98 2.56
CA THR A 42 -16.41 -24.63 3.15
C THR A 42 -16.59 -24.66 4.67
N THR A 43 -17.39 -25.61 5.18
CA THR A 43 -17.59 -25.81 6.63
C THR A 43 -16.28 -26.11 7.35
N PHE A 44 -15.40 -26.92 6.75
CA PHE A 44 -14.09 -27.24 7.33
C PHE A 44 -13.21 -25.99 7.47
N ILE A 45 -13.21 -25.10 6.46
CA ILE A 45 -12.43 -23.85 6.53
C ILE A 45 -12.98 -22.94 7.63
N LEU A 46 -14.30 -22.84 7.75
CA LEU A 46 -14.93 -22.05 8.82
C LEU A 46 -14.65 -22.63 10.21
N GLU A 47 -14.61 -23.96 10.35
CA GLU A 47 -14.17 -24.65 11.57
C GLU A 47 -12.73 -24.25 11.89
N MET A 48 -11.80 -24.34 10.94
CA MET A 48 -10.39 -23.97 11.14
C MET A 48 -10.22 -22.48 11.44
N LYS A 49 -11.05 -21.60 10.86
CA LYS A 49 -11.05 -20.17 11.15
C LYS A 49 -11.47 -19.88 12.59
N GLY A 50 -12.46 -20.63 13.09
CA GLY A 50 -12.99 -20.50 14.46
C GLY A 50 -12.17 -21.25 15.52
N ALA A 51 -11.28 -22.15 15.10
CA ALA A 51 -10.43 -22.93 15.98
C ALA A 51 -9.36 -22.06 16.66
N ARG A 52 -8.89 -22.51 17.83
CA ARG A 52 -7.71 -21.95 18.52
C ARG A 52 -6.43 -22.53 17.93
N GLY A 53 -6.26 -22.32 16.62
CA GLY A 53 -5.09 -22.78 15.85
C GLY A 53 -5.25 -24.12 15.17
N ILE A 54 -4.22 -24.47 14.39
CA ILE A 54 -4.17 -25.70 13.60
C ILE A 54 -3.37 -26.74 14.38
N PRO A 55 -3.99 -27.86 14.81
CA PRO A 55 -3.26 -28.93 15.46
C PRO A 55 -2.17 -29.49 14.53
N PRO A 56 -0.94 -29.74 15.02
CA PRO A 56 0.17 -30.21 14.18
C PRO A 56 -0.16 -31.48 13.38
N GLU A 57 -0.92 -32.40 13.97
CA GLU A 57 -1.36 -33.64 13.35
C GLU A 57 -2.36 -33.44 12.20
N ARG A 58 -3.07 -32.30 12.16
CA ARG A 58 -4.01 -31.93 11.11
C ARG A 58 -3.41 -30.97 10.08
N LEU A 59 -2.19 -30.47 10.29
CA LEU A 59 -1.59 -29.44 9.44
C LEU A 59 -1.58 -29.83 7.95
N GLY A 60 -1.20 -31.06 7.63
CA GLY A 60 -1.19 -31.56 6.25
C GLY A 60 -2.59 -31.59 5.61
N GLU A 61 -3.61 -32.00 6.36
CA GLU A 61 -5.01 -32.00 5.90
C GLU A 61 -5.49 -30.56 5.64
N VAL A 62 -5.18 -29.65 6.55
CA VAL A 62 -5.55 -28.23 6.45
C VAL A 62 -4.87 -27.57 5.26
N GLN A 63 -3.57 -27.78 5.09
CA GLN A 63 -2.81 -27.29 3.93
C GLN A 63 -3.38 -27.81 2.60
N ASN A 64 -3.74 -29.09 2.54
CA ASN A 64 -4.39 -29.66 1.36
C ASN A 64 -5.73 -28.98 1.06
N THR A 65 -6.56 -28.80 2.08
CA THR A 65 -7.88 -28.18 1.94
C THR A 65 -7.77 -26.69 1.58
N PHE A 66 -6.82 -25.95 2.13
CA PHE A 66 -6.55 -24.56 1.74
C PHE A 66 -6.05 -24.45 0.31
N ARG A 67 -5.21 -25.37 -0.17
CA ARG A 67 -4.80 -25.42 -1.59
C ARG A 67 -5.97 -25.70 -2.51
N GLU A 68 -6.84 -26.64 -2.17
CA GLU A 68 -8.08 -26.92 -2.93
C GLU A 68 -8.99 -25.69 -2.97
N PHE A 69 -9.18 -25.01 -1.84
CA PHE A 69 -9.99 -23.79 -1.75
C PHE A 69 -9.39 -22.63 -2.55
N ALA A 70 -8.08 -22.40 -2.45
CA ALA A 70 -7.40 -21.37 -3.21
C ALA A 70 -7.47 -21.64 -4.71
N ALA A 71 -7.32 -22.90 -5.13
CA ALA A 71 -7.51 -23.31 -6.52
C ALA A 71 -8.96 -23.09 -6.98
N TYR A 72 -9.95 -23.37 -6.15
CA TYR A 72 -11.36 -23.07 -6.43
C TYR A 72 -11.58 -21.56 -6.65
N GLN A 73 -11.07 -20.71 -5.76
CA GLN A 73 -11.20 -19.25 -5.89
C GLN A 73 -10.53 -18.74 -7.16
N ALA A 74 -9.32 -19.23 -7.46
CA ALA A 74 -8.59 -18.94 -8.69
C ALA A 74 -9.37 -19.37 -9.94
N GLN A 75 -9.91 -20.59 -9.96
CA GLN A 75 -10.74 -21.09 -11.06
C GLN A 75 -11.99 -20.23 -11.27
N LEU A 76 -12.65 -19.82 -10.18
CA LEU A 76 -13.88 -19.03 -10.24
C LEU A 76 -13.64 -17.66 -10.88
N ILE A 77 -12.59 -16.93 -10.47
CA ILE A 77 -12.28 -15.61 -11.06
C ILE A 77 -11.73 -15.69 -12.49
N SER A 78 -11.11 -16.81 -12.85
CA SER A 78 -10.65 -17.07 -14.23
C SER A 78 -11.73 -17.67 -15.12
N HIS A 79 -12.91 -18.00 -14.57
CA HIS A 79 -13.94 -18.71 -15.32
C HIS A 79 -14.56 -17.82 -16.40
N PRO A 80 -14.69 -18.30 -17.66
CA PRO A 80 -15.29 -17.54 -18.76
C PRO A 80 -16.66 -16.96 -18.44
N LEU A 81 -17.53 -17.72 -17.77
CA LEU A 81 -18.84 -17.23 -17.35
C LEU A 81 -18.76 -16.00 -16.46
N VAL A 82 -17.78 -15.94 -15.54
CA VAL A 82 -17.64 -14.84 -14.59
C VAL A 82 -17.11 -13.58 -15.29
N TYR A 83 -15.99 -13.67 -16.00
CA TYR A 83 -15.40 -12.47 -16.61
C TYR A 83 -16.14 -12.01 -17.88
N ARG A 84 -16.92 -12.88 -18.55
CA ARG A 84 -17.80 -12.50 -19.67
C ARG A 84 -19.14 -11.96 -19.23
N LEU A 85 -19.61 -12.24 -18.00
CA LEU A 85 -20.84 -11.62 -17.47
C LEU A 85 -20.78 -10.08 -17.50
N MET A 86 -19.57 -9.51 -17.38
CA MET A 86 -19.37 -8.05 -17.53
C MET A 86 -19.58 -7.54 -18.96
N ARG A 87 -19.50 -8.43 -19.96
CA ARG A 87 -19.70 -8.09 -21.39
C ARG A 87 -21.12 -8.39 -21.84
N ASP A 88 -21.74 -9.44 -21.30
CA ASP A 88 -23.11 -9.85 -21.63
C ASP A 88 -23.92 -10.10 -20.34
N PRO A 89 -24.60 -9.07 -19.80
CA PRO A 89 -25.32 -9.15 -18.54
C PRO A 89 -26.65 -9.92 -18.61
N LEU A 90 -27.05 -10.38 -19.80
CA LEU A 90 -28.31 -11.08 -20.03
C LEU A 90 -28.22 -12.57 -19.67
N ASN A 91 -27.04 -13.17 -19.79
CA ASN A 91 -26.79 -14.56 -19.41
C ASN A 91 -26.37 -14.67 -17.94
N ARG A 92 -27.36 -14.72 -17.04
CA ARG A 92 -27.13 -14.73 -15.58
C ARG A 92 -27.06 -16.11 -14.95
N THR A 93 -27.25 -17.19 -15.70
CA THR A 93 -27.23 -18.56 -15.19
C THR A 93 -26.22 -19.42 -15.94
N ASP A 94 -25.61 -20.36 -15.22
CA ASP A 94 -24.77 -21.40 -15.82
C ASP A 94 -25.62 -22.56 -16.38
N ALA A 95 -24.97 -23.57 -16.98
CA ALA A 95 -25.67 -24.72 -17.55
C ALA A 95 -26.40 -25.60 -16.52
N SER A 96 -26.17 -25.40 -15.23
CA SER A 96 -26.88 -26.07 -14.13
C SER A 96 -28.03 -25.23 -13.56
N GLY A 97 -28.30 -24.05 -14.15
CA GLY A 97 -29.30 -23.10 -13.67
C GLY A 97 -28.84 -22.28 -12.47
N ARG A 98 -27.58 -22.39 -12.03
CA ARG A 98 -27.04 -21.60 -10.92
C ARG A 98 -26.78 -20.18 -11.39
N GLN A 99 -27.10 -19.20 -10.54
CA GLN A 99 -26.78 -17.81 -10.83
C GLN A 99 -25.26 -17.61 -10.92
N ILE A 100 -24.79 -16.97 -11.99
CA ILE A 100 -23.39 -16.61 -12.17
C ILE A 100 -23.07 -15.46 -11.20
N PRO A 101 -22.13 -15.65 -10.25
CA PRO A 101 -21.81 -14.62 -9.28
C PRO A 101 -21.06 -13.46 -9.93
N THR A 102 -21.33 -12.23 -9.48
CA THR A 102 -20.51 -11.07 -9.85
C THR A 102 -19.17 -11.12 -9.12
N LEU A 103 -18.17 -10.38 -9.59
CA LEU A 103 -16.88 -10.27 -8.89
C LEU A 103 -17.05 -9.79 -7.44
N ASP A 104 -17.94 -8.84 -7.19
CA ASP A 104 -18.19 -8.33 -5.83
C ASP A 104 -18.88 -9.37 -4.95
N MET A 105 -19.66 -10.30 -5.52
CA MET A 105 -20.20 -11.44 -4.76
C MET A 105 -19.10 -12.44 -4.42
N ILE A 106 -18.20 -12.74 -5.38
CA ILE A 106 -17.06 -13.63 -5.17
C ILE A 106 -16.15 -13.08 -4.07
N PHE A 107 -15.82 -11.78 -4.13
CA PHE A 107 -14.97 -11.15 -3.12
C PHE A 107 -15.64 -11.14 -1.75
N ARG A 108 -16.92 -10.77 -1.65
CA ARG A 108 -17.66 -10.82 -0.38
C ARG A 108 -17.75 -12.22 0.21
N ASP A 109 -17.89 -13.25 -0.64
CA ASP A 109 -17.88 -14.63 -0.16
C ASP A 109 -16.49 -15.04 0.36
N LEU A 110 -15.43 -14.70 -0.38
CA LEU A 110 -14.04 -14.93 0.07
C LEU A 110 -13.75 -14.26 1.42
N GLU A 111 -14.20 -13.01 1.62
CA GLU A 111 -13.99 -12.26 2.87
C GLU A 111 -14.54 -12.99 4.11
N ARG A 112 -15.54 -13.87 3.96
CA ARG A 112 -16.06 -14.70 5.06
C ARG A 112 -15.01 -15.67 5.61
N PHE A 113 -14.02 -16.05 4.82
CA PHE A 113 -12.96 -16.99 5.19
C PHE A 113 -11.67 -16.29 5.63
N LEU A 114 -11.56 -14.97 5.44
CA LEU A 114 -10.36 -14.22 5.80
C LEU A 114 -10.40 -13.81 7.28
N VAL A 115 -9.23 -13.70 7.91
CA VAL A 115 -9.04 -13.19 9.28
C VAL A 115 -8.25 -11.89 9.19
N TYR A 116 -8.77 -10.81 9.78
CA TYR A 116 -8.16 -9.47 9.70
C TYR A 116 -7.54 -9.08 11.04
N PRO A 117 -6.19 -9.07 11.15
CA PRO A 117 -5.53 -8.58 12.34
C PRO A 117 -5.72 -7.07 12.46
N ALA A 118 -6.55 -6.66 13.41
CA ALA A 118 -6.76 -5.26 13.76
C ALA A 118 -6.73 -5.09 15.29
N PRO A 119 -6.29 -3.93 15.79
CA PRO A 119 -6.31 -3.63 17.22
C PRO A 119 -7.73 -3.73 17.77
N GLY A 120 -7.88 -4.43 18.90
CA GLY A 120 -9.18 -4.64 19.54
C GLY A 120 -9.99 -5.82 18.98
N ASN A 121 -9.60 -6.39 17.83
CA ASN A 121 -10.16 -7.66 17.38
C ASN A 121 -9.56 -8.80 18.21
N ARG A 122 -10.38 -9.83 18.50
CA ARG A 122 -9.94 -11.08 19.14
C ARG A 122 -9.21 -11.99 18.14
N VAL A 123 -8.27 -11.46 17.39
CA VAL A 123 -7.35 -12.30 16.61
C VAL A 123 -6.31 -12.82 17.58
N THR A 124 -6.31 -14.13 17.78
CA THR A 124 -5.37 -14.75 18.71
C THR A 124 -4.10 -15.17 18.00
N THR A 125 -3.02 -15.38 18.76
CA THR A 125 -1.76 -15.93 18.24
C THR A 125 -1.98 -17.26 17.52
N GLU A 126 -2.97 -18.04 17.95
CA GLU A 126 -3.29 -19.31 17.30
C GLU A 126 -3.88 -19.14 15.89
N GLN A 127 -4.45 -17.98 15.54
CA GLN A 127 -4.91 -17.69 14.18
C GLN A 127 -3.77 -17.30 13.22
N ALA A 128 -2.53 -17.12 13.73
CA ALA A 128 -1.37 -16.83 12.89
C ALA A 128 -1.10 -17.96 11.89
N ASP A 129 -1.21 -19.22 12.32
CA ASP A 129 -1.03 -20.38 11.42
C ASP A 129 -2.11 -20.43 10.35
N TYR A 130 -3.36 -20.15 10.71
CA TYR A 130 -4.45 -20.04 9.74
C TYR A 130 -4.15 -18.99 8.67
N ILE A 131 -3.73 -17.78 9.09
CA ILE A 131 -3.39 -16.68 8.17
C ILE A 131 -2.21 -17.07 7.28
N ARG A 132 -1.16 -17.65 7.87
CA ARG A 132 0.06 -18.07 7.16
C ARG A 132 -0.24 -19.13 6.10
N GLU A 133 -0.95 -20.19 6.47
CA GLU A 133 -1.22 -21.32 5.58
C GLU A 133 -2.24 -20.97 4.49
N LEU A 134 -3.34 -20.30 4.84
CA LEU A 134 -4.35 -19.89 3.85
C LEU A 134 -3.78 -18.83 2.90
N GLY A 135 -3.07 -17.83 3.42
CA GLY A 135 -2.44 -16.80 2.60
C GLY A 135 -1.39 -17.37 1.64
N THR A 136 -0.60 -18.36 2.08
CA THR A 136 0.35 -19.07 1.21
C THR A 136 -0.36 -19.82 0.10
N ALA A 137 -1.46 -20.52 0.40
CA ALA A 137 -2.24 -21.23 -0.61
C ALA A 137 -2.86 -20.26 -1.64
N LEU A 138 -3.42 -19.14 -1.18
CA LEU A 138 -4.01 -18.10 -2.03
C LEU A 138 -2.95 -17.42 -2.91
N ASP A 139 -1.78 -17.08 -2.36
CA ASP A 139 -0.69 -16.51 -3.15
C ASP A 139 -0.25 -17.46 -4.27
N ALA A 140 -0.03 -18.73 -3.93
CA ALA A 140 0.40 -19.76 -4.87
C ALA A 140 -0.63 -20.00 -6.00
N ALA A 141 -1.93 -19.87 -5.71
CA ALA A 141 -2.98 -20.01 -6.72
C ALA A 141 -3.15 -18.76 -7.58
N LEU A 142 -3.02 -17.56 -7.00
CA LEU A 142 -3.27 -16.28 -7.68
C LEU A 142 -2.07 -15.81 -8.50
N ARG A 143 -0.84 -16.00 -8.03
CA ARG A 143 0.37 -15.48 -8.71
C ARG A 143 0.46 -15.92 -10.17
N PRO A 144 0.31 -17.22 -10.54
CA PRO A 144 0.36 -17.64 -11.94
C PRO A 144 -0.74 -17.03 -12.80
N LEU A 145 -1.94 -16.80 -12.23
CA LEU A 145 -3.02 -16.11 -12.93
C LEU A 145 -2.66 -14.67 -13.25
N ILE A 146 -2.03 -13.96 -12.31
CA ILE A 146 -1.64 -12.56 -12.49
C ILE A 146 -0.52 -12.44 -13.52
N THR A 147 0.51 -13.27 -13.43
CA THR A 147 1.74 -13.13 -14.23
C THR A 147 1.61 -13.69 -15.63
N SER A 148 0.80 -14.73 -15.84
CA SER A 148 0.91 -15.58 -17.02
C SER A 148 -0.41 -15.89 -17.72
N HIS A 149 -1.57 -15.53 -17.15
CA HIS A 149 -2.85 -15.83 -17.80
C HIS A 149 -3.01 -15.03 -19.12
N PRO A 150 -3.49 -15.66 -20.22
CA PRO A 150 -3.60 -14.98 -21.51
C PRO A 150 -4.61 -13.84 -21.53
N GLU A 151 -5.74 -14.01 -20.82
CA GLU A 151 -6.78 -12.98 -20.73
C GLU A 151 -6.38 -11.86 -19.76
N ARG A 152 -6.23 -10.64 -20.29
CA ARG A 152 -5.91 -9.44 -19.49
C ARG A 152 -6.86 -9.24 -18.32
N ILE A 153 -8.16 -9.44 -18.53
CA ILE A 153 -9.17 -9.22 -17.50
C ILE A 153 -9.04 -10.20 -16.33
N VAL A 154 -8.63 -11.44 -16.59
CA VAL A 154 -8.39 -12.44 -15.54
C VAL A 154 -7.21 -12.01 -14.67
N ARG A 155 -6.13 -11.50 -15.27
CA ARG A 155 -4.99 -10.95 -14.52
C ARG A 155 -5.40 -9.80 -13.60
N ILE A 156 -6.23 -8.88 -14.10
CA ILE A 156 -6.78 -7.76 -13.32
C ILE A 156 -7.64 -8.29 -12.16
N ASN A 157 -8.57 -9.21 -12.42
CA ASN A 157 -9.46 -9.76 -11.41
C ASN A 157 -8.70 -10.54 -10.33
N ALA A 158 -7.67 -11.30 -10.73
CA ALA A 158 -6.77 -11.99 -9.79
C ALA A 158 -6.00 -11.01 -8.92
N THR A 159 -5.55 -9.88 -9.48
CA THR A 159 -4.88 -8.83 -8.70
C THR A 159 -5.85 -8.12 -7.75
N ARG A 160 -7.10 -7.90 -8.16
CA ARG A 160 -8.17 -7.39 -7.27
C ARG A 160 -8.46 -8.34 -6.11
N MET A 161 -8.53 -9.65 -6.39
CA MET A 161 -8.67 -10.67 -5.35
C MET A 161 -7.44 -10.69 -4.44
N LEU A 162 -6.22 -10.56 -5.00
CA LEU A 162 -4.99 -10.43 -4.22
C LEU A 162 -5.07 -9.24 -3.25
N ALA A 163 -5.64 -8.11 -3.67
CA ALA A 163 -5.84 -6.96 -2.79
C ALA A 163 -6.77 -7.27 -1.61
N VAL A 164 -7.82 -8.06 -1.82
CA VAL A 164 -8.74 -8.49 -0.75
C VAL A 164 -8.04 -9.42 0.25
N VAL A 165 -7.28 -10.40 -0.23
CA VAL A 165 -6.59 -11.37 0.65
C VAL A 165 -5.43 -10.74 1.42
N CYS A 166 -4.77 -9.72 0.86
CA CYS A 166 -3.70 -8.99 1.54
C CYS A 166 -4.13 -8.32 2.84
N LYS A 167 -5.43 -8.04 3.03
CA LYS A 167 -5.98 -7.55 4.31
C LYS A 167 -5.71 -8.51 5.49
N MET A 168 -5.41 -9.79 5.22
CA MET A 168 -5.07 -10.76 6.26
C MET A 168 -3.66 -10.55 6.85
N GLY A 169 -2.77 -9.84 6.16
CA GLY A 169 -1.39 -9.71 6.62
C GLY A 169 -0.50 -10.94 6.37
N ALA A 170 -0.88 -11.84 5.45
CA ALA A 170 -0.07 -13.03 5.21
C ALA A 170 1.26 -12.68 4.53
N THR A 171 2.39 -13.13 5.09
CA THR A 171 3.73 -12.72 4.62
C THR A 171 4.05 -13.20 3.22
N ALA A 172 3.42 -14.30 2.77
CA ALA A 172 3.63 -14.86 1.43
C ALA A 172 3.43 -13.81 0.32
N HIS A 173 2.57 -12.81 0.56
CA HIS A 173 2.25 -11.78 -0.42
C HIS A 173 3.35 -10.72 -0.61
N TYR A 174 4.31 -10.55 0.31
CA TYR A 174 5.33 -9.50 0.21
C TYR A 174 6.18 -9.66 -1.06
N ALA A 175 6.67 -10.87 -1.35
CA ALA A 175 7.49 -11.14 -2.52
C ALA A 175 6.70 -10.92 -3.82
N THR A 176 5.48 -11.46 -3.90
CA THR A 176 4.60 -11.32 -5.06
C THR A 176 4.28 -9.86 -5.34
N LEU A 177 3.92 -9.06 -4.34
CA LEU A 177 3.63 -7.64 -4.53
C LEU A 177 4.87 -6.84 -4.91
N THR A 178 6.02 -7.13 -4.29
CA THR A 178 7.29 -6.46 -4.62
C THR A 178 7.64 -6.69 -6.09
N GLU A 179 7.52 -7.92 -6.59
CA GLU A 179 7.76 -8.25 -7.99
C GLU A 179 6.77 -7.52 -8.92
N LEU A 180 5.48 -7.55 -8.59
CA LEU A 180 4.44 -6.94 -9.42
C LEU A 180 4.59 -5.41 -9.54
N ILE A 181 5.00 -4.75 -8.45
CA ILE A 181 5.17 -3.30 -8.40
C ILE A 181 6.49 -2.88 -9.07
N SER A 182 7.58 -3.56 -8.76
CA SER A 182 8.93 -3.19 -9.25
C SER A 182 9.14 -3.50 -10.73
N SER A 183 8.45 -4.50 -11.28
CA SER A 183 8.67 -4.95 -12.65
C SER A 183 8.18 -3.93 -13.69
N PRO A 184 9.02 -3.48 -14.63
CA PRO A 184 8.60 -2.57 -15.70
C PRO A 184 7.62 -3.24 -16.69
N ASN A 185 7.61 -4.57 -16.74
CA ASN A 185 6.81 -5.37 -17.68
C ASN A 185 5.37 -5.60 -17.19
N VAL A 186 5.07 -5.25 -15.95
CA VAL A 186 3.71 -5.39 -15.41
C VAL A 186 2.85 -4.21 -15.88
N PRO A 187 1.71 -4.48 -16.55
CA PRO A 187 0.79 -3.44 -17.00
C PRO A 187 0.33 -2.50 -15.88
N THR A 188 0.15 -1.23 -16.22
CA THR A 188 -0.21 -0.15 -15.28
C THR A 188 -1.48 -0.44 -14.48
N GLU A 189 -2.49 -1.07 -15.09
CA GLU A 189 -3.72 -1.44 -14.38
C GLU A 189 -3.52 -2.55 -13.35
N ILE A 190 -2.58 -3.47 -13.57
CA ILE A 190 -2.21 -4.49 -12.58
C ILE A 190 -1.44 -3.82 -11.45
N LYS A 191 -0.50 -2.91 -11.76
CA LYS A 191 0.21 -2.11 -10.73
C LYS A 191 -0.74 -1.34 -9.84
N ASN A 192 -1.79 -0.72 -10.40
CA ASN A 192 -2.79 -0.01 -9.63
C ASN A 192 -3.42 -0.88 -8.53
N TYR A 193 -3.81 -2.12 -8.85
CA TYR A 193 -4.39 -3.04 -7.85
C TYR A 193 -3.32 -3.70 -6.97
N ALA A 194 -2.09 -3.91 -7.47
CA ALA A 194 -0.98 -4.37 -6.65
C ALA A 194 -0.60 -3.35 -5.57
N LEU A 195 -0.67 -2.04 -5.88
CA LEU A 195 -0.49 -0.98 -4.89
C LEU A 195 -1.62 -0.94 -3.87
N GLN A 196 -2.87 -1.19 -4.28
CA GLN A 196 -3.99 -1.35 -3.32
C GLN A 196 -3.78 -2.58 -2.42
N ALA A 197 -3.28 -3.68 -2.99
CA ALA A 197 -2.93 -4.87 -2.22
C ALA A 197 -1.79 -4.59 -1.22
N ALA A 198 -0.76 -3.84 -1.63
CA ALA A 198 0.33 -3.43 -0.76
C ALA A 198 -0.15 -2.54 0.37
N ALA A 199 -1.07 -1.60 0.10
CA ALA A 199 -1.70 -0.79 1.14
C ALA A 199 -2.40 -1.69 2.18
N ASN A 200 -3.20 -2.67 1.74
CA ASN A 200 -3.89 -3.60 2.63
C ASN A 200 -2.93 -4.50 3.42
N LEU A 201 -1.81 -4.91 2.80
CA LEU A 201 -0.80 -5.74 3.46
C LEU A 201 -0.04 -4.96 4.54
N LEU A 202 0.36 -3.72 4.22
CA LEU A 202 1.05 -2.83 5.14
C LEU A 202 0.15 -2.38 6.31
N SER A 203 -1.16 -2.23 6.07
CA SER A 203 -2.13 -1.86 7.10
C SER A 203 -2.54 -3.01 8.02
N ALA A 204 -2.19 -4.26 7.70
CA ALA A 204 -2.39 -5.40 8.58
C ALA A 204 -1.39 -5.38 9.75
N TYR A 205 -1.87 -5.66 10.96
CA TYR A 205 -1.03 -5.71 12.17
C TYR A 205 -0.34 -7.07 12.29
N ASP A 206 0.78 -7.12 13.03
CA ASP A 206 1.34 -8.37 13.49
C ASP A 206 0.33 -9.11 14.38
N VAL A 207 -0.03 -10.32 13.99
CA VAL A 207 -0.96 -11.19 14.72
C VAL A 207 -0.34 -11.65 16.04
N LEU A 208 1.00 -11.80 16.08
CA LEU A 208 1.70 -12.23 17.29
C LEU A 208 1.88 -11.10 18.31
N ASP A 209 1.80 -9.85 17.84
CA ASP A 209 1.97 -8.68 18.67
C ASP A 209 1.14 -7.49 18.12
N SER A 210 -0.17 -7.59 18.33
CA SER A 210 -1.11 -6.54 17.91
C SER A 210 -0.90 -5.20 18.64
N LYS A 211 -0.09 -5.17 19.70
CA LYS A 211 0.20 -3.96 20.48
C LYS A 211 1.41 -3.19 19.97
N SER A 212 2.44 -3.85 19.43
CA SER A 212 3.67 -3.16 18.99
C SER A 212 3.56 -2.40 17.68
N ARG A 213 2.38 -2.41 17.04
CA ARG A 213 2.13 -1.73 15.76
C ARG A 213 3.03 -2.23 14.64
N ARG A 214 3.68 -3.37 14.82
CA ARG A 214 4.52 -3.97 13.80
C ARG A 214 3.68 -4.37 12.58
N HIS A 215 4.33 -4.37 11.43
CA HIS A 215 3.74 -4.91 10.22
C HIS A 215 3.58 -6.42 10.35
N SER A 216 2.63 -6.96 9.58
CA SER A 216 2.19 -8.34 9.67
C SER A 216 3.28 -9.40 9.38
N ASN A 217 4.43 -9.00 8.85
CA ASN A 217 5.58 -9.87 8.61
C ASN A 217 6.59 -9.93 9.76
N ALA A 218 6.46 -9.14 10.82
CA ALA A 218 7.49 -9.03 11.85
C ALA A 218 7.80 -10.34 12.59
N TRP A 219 6.84 -11.27 12.70
CA TRP A 219 7.09 -12.60 13.25
C TRP A 219 8.19 -13.40 12.54
N ARG A 220 8.48 -13.11 11.26
CA ARG A 220 9.59 -13.72 10.51
C ARG A 220 10.94 -13.45 11.15
N ASN A 221 11.09 -12.35 11.91
CA ASN A 221 12.32 -12.08 12.66
C ASN A 221 12.58 -13.12 13.77
N ASN A 222 11.55 -13.85 14.23
CA ASN A 222 11.72 -14.98 15.13
C ASN A 222 12.29 -16.21 14.41
N GLU A 223 11.97 -16.41 13.13
CA GLU A 223 12.53 -17.51 12.32
C GLU A 223 13.94 -17.18 11.84
N LYS A 224 14.13 -15.98 11.31
CA LYS A 224 15.39 -15.48 10.77
C LYS A 224 15.53 -13.99 11.07
N PRO A 225 16.41 -13.59 12.00
CA PRO A 225 16.59 -12.18 12.37
C PRO A 225 16.85 -11.28 11.15
N GLY A 226 16.10 -10.17 11.05
CA GLY A 226 16.21 -9.16 10.00
C GLY A 226 15.50 -9.50 8.69
N SER A 227 14.92 -10.70 8.54
CA SER A 227 14.21 -11.08 7.31
C SER A 227 12.94 -10.27 7.06
N ALA A 228 12.17 -9.97 8.11
CA ALA A 228 10.97 -9.15 8.00
C ALA A 228 11.32 -7.74 7.53
N ASP A 229 12.39 -7.17 8.06
CA ASP A 229 12.86 -5.82 7.72
C ASP A 229 13.27 -5.74 6.25
N ILE A 230 13.92 -6.79 5.71
CA ILE A 230 14.32 -6.88 4.31
C ILE A 230 13.09 -6.95 3.38
N GLU A 231 12.13 -7.82 3.69
CA GLU A 231 10.91 -7.96 2.87
C GLU A 231 10.07 -6.68 2.90
N LEU A 232 9.93 -6.07 4.07
CA LEU A 232 9.25 -4.80 4.24
C LEU A 232 9.97 -3.69 3.47
N ALA A 233 11.29 -3.58 3.60
CA ALA A 233 12.07 -2.57 2.90
C ALA A 233 12.03 -2.74 1.37
N ALA A 234 12.04 -3.98 0.87
CA ALA A 234 11.92 -4.25 -0.56
C ALA A 234 10.57 -3.76 -1.12
N LEU A 235 9.46 -4.06 -0.42
CA LEU A 235 8.13 -3.60 -0.82
C LEU A 235 8.01 -2.07 -0.74
N VAL A 236 8.46 -1.47 0.37
CA VAL A 236 8.41 -0.02 0.57
C VAL A 236 9.24 0.71 -0.48
N GLY A 237 10.46 0.26 -0.75
CA GLY A 237 11.31 0.86 -1.78
C GLY A 237 10.71 0.76 -3.18
N ALA A 238 10.02 -0.35 -3.50
CA ALA A 238 9.28 -0.46 -4.76
C ALA A 238 8.14 0.57 -4.86
N ILE A 239 7.42 0.81 -3.77
CA ILE A 239 6.37 1.84 -3.68
C ILE A 239 6.95 3.25 -3.79
N GLU A 240 8.05 3.56 -3.09
CA GLU A 240 8.71 4.86 -3.18
C GLU A 240 9.16 5.16 -4.61
N LYS A 241 9.70 4.16 -5.31
CA LYS A 241 10.09 4.29 -6.71
C LYS A 241 8.89 4.64 -7.62
N CYS A 242 7.71 4.08 -7.35
CA CYS A 242 6.46 4.45 -8.00
C CYS A 242 6.03 5.91 -7.77
N ILE A 243 6.49 6.54 -6.70
CA ILE A 243 6.20 7.95 -6.41
C ILE A 243 7.22 8.87 -7.10
N THR A 244 8.49 8.48 -7.10
CA THR A 244 9.60 9.33 -7.55
C THR A 244 9.90 9.21 -9.04
N ASP A 245 9.66 8.05 -9.66
CA ASP A 245 9.95 7.80 -11.08
C ASP A 245 8.67 7.39 -11.85
N PRO A 246 8.10 8.30 -12.66
CA PRO A 246 6.91 8.01 -13.44
C PRO A 246 7.06 6.88 -14.47
N ASN A 247 8.29 6.56 -14.92
CA ASN A 247 8.52 5.45 -15.84
C ASN A 247 8.24 4.09 -15.21
N THR A 248 8.25 3.99 -13.87
CA THR A 248 7.82 2.77 -13.18
C THR A 248 6.31 2.56 -13.24
N LEU A 249 5.52 3.62 -13.45
CA LEU A 249 4.06 3.54 -13.54
C LEU A 249 3.61 3.35 -14.99
N VAL A 250 4.16 4.15 -15.88
CA VAL A 250 3.89 4.14 -17.32
C VAL A 250 5.24 4.12 -18.04
N PRO A 251 5.67 2.97 -18.58
CA PRO A 251 6.95 2.86 -19.27
C PRO A 251 7.10 3.87 -20.40
N GLY A 252 8.22 4.59 -20.41
CA GLY A 252 8.53 5.59 -21.44
C GLY A 252 7.71 6.89 -21.35
N LEU A 253 7.06 7.16 -20.22
CA LEU A 253 6.32 8.40 -20.00
C LEU A 253 7.22 9.64 -20.06
N TRP A 254 8.45 9.53 -19.57
CA TRP A 254 9.42 10.63 -19.57
C TRP A 254 10.82 10.16 -19.97
N ASN A 255 11.66 11.10 -20.38
CA ASN A 255 12.98 10.83 -20.96
C ASN A 255 14.05 10.31 -19.98
N GLY A 256 13.78 10.29 -18.67
CA GLY A 256 14.74 9.84 -17.66
C GLY A 256 15.87 10.84 -17.34
N ASP A 257 15.91 12.00 -18.00
CA ASP A 257 16.93 13.02 -17.77
C ASP A 257 16.48 13.98 -16.68
N THR A 258 17.05 13.85 -15.49
CA THR A 258 16.74 14.72 -14.34
C THR A 258 17.16 16.17 -14.53
N ASN A 259 18.11 16.46 -15.42
CA ASN A 259 18.58 17.82 -15.69
C ASN A 259 17.70 18.52 -16.74
N LYS A 260 17.10 17.74 -17.65
CA LYS A 260 16.19 18.22 -18.70
C LYS A 260 14.94 17.33 -18.77
N PRO A 261 14.08 17.36 -17.74
CA PRO A 261 12.92 16.48 -17.70
C PRO A 261 11.97 16.82 -18.84
N ALA A 262 11.64 15.82 -19.66
CA ALA A 262 10.68 15.96 -20.75
C ALA A 262 9.65 14.82 -20.70
N ILE A 263 8.37 15.18 -20.72
CA ILE A 263 7.26 14.23 -20.85
C ILE A 263 7.12 13.84 -22.32
N LEU A 264 7.22 12.55 -22.60
CA LEU A 264 7.15 11.97 -23.95
C LEU A 264 5.73 11.51 -24.31
N GLN A 265 4.90 11.18 -23.31
CA GLN A 265 3.52 10.71 -23.47
C GLN A 265 2.54 11.59 -22.67
N PRO A 266 2.20 12.80 -23.16
CA PRO A 266 1.41 13.76 -22.41
C PRO A 266 -0.02 13.26 -22.08
N ASP A 267 -0.59 12.41 -22.93
CA ASP A 267 -1.90 11.78 -22.74
C ASP A 267 -1.93 10.77 -21.57
N GLN A 268 -0.77 10.21 -21.20
CA GLN A 268 -0.64 9.24 -20.12
C GLN A 268 -0.30 9.86 -18.76
N VAL A 269 -0.13 11.18 -18.69
CA VAL A 269 0.22 11.89 -17.45
C VAL A 269 -0.85 11.69 -16.38
N GLU A 270 -2.14 11.77 -16.74
CA GLU A 270 -3.23 11.57 -15.80
C GLU A 270 -3.33 10.13 -15.31
N VAL A 271 -3.01 9.16 -16.16
CA VAL A 271 -2.92 7.74 -15.76
C VAL A 271 -1.81 7.57 -14.73
N ALA A 272 -0.63 8.13 -14.99
CA ALA A 272 0.48 8.09 -14.04
C ALA A 272 0.15 8.79 -12.72
N ARG A 273 -0.51 9.96 -12.75
CA ARG A 273 -0.98 10.66 -11.54
C ARG A 273 -1.98 9.80 -10.76
N PHE A 274 -2.93 9.18 -11.44
CA PHE A 274 -3.93 8.30 -10.82
C PHE A 274 -3.28 7.12 -10.10
N VAL A 275 -2.34 6.43 -10.75
CA VAL A 275 -1.65 5.27 -10.15
C VAL A 275 -0.66 5.71 -9.07
N ARG A 276 0.05 6.83 -9.26
CA ARG A 276 0.93 7.41 -8.25
C ARG A 276 0.19 7.69 -6.95
N ARG A 277 -1.04 8.19 -7.02
CA ARG A 277 -1.88 8.40 -5.84
C ARG A 277 -2.12 7.10 -5.07
N GLN A 278 -2.29 5.97 -5.76
CA GLN A 278 -2.36 4.66 -5.07
C GLN A 278 -1.02 4.28 -4.43
N ALA A 279 0.12 4.62 -5.04
CA ALA A 279 1.43 4.42 -4.41
C ALA A 279 1.59 5.27 -3.14
N ILE A 280 1.17 6.54 -3.18
CA ILE A 280 1.16 7.42 -2.00
C ILE A 280 0.25 6.82 -0.90
N ARG A 281 -0.93 6.32 -1.26
CA ARG A 281 -1.84 5.63 -0.31
C ARG A 281 -1.22 4.38 0.30
N ALA A 282 -0.49 3.60 -0.48
CA ALA A 282 0.21 2.41 0.00
C ALA A 282 1.35 2.79 0.96
N LEU A 283 2.16 3.78 0.60
CA LEU A 283 3.23 4.30 1.45
C LEU A 283 2.69 4.90 2.76
N ALA A 284 1.51 5.53 2.69
CA ALA A 284 0.80 6.07 3.85
C ALA A 284 0.33 5.00 4.86
N GLN A 285 0.36 3.71 4.51
CA GLN A 285 0.09 2.60 5.44
C GLN A 285 1.34 2.13 6.19
N VAL A 286 2.53 2.63 5.83
CA VAL A 286 3.74 2.37 6.61
C VAL A 286 3.64 3.08 7.96
N ARG A 287 3.89 2.36 9.05
CA ARG A 287 3.62 2.85 10.41
C ARG A 287 4.78 3.59 11.07
N PHE A 288 5.96 3.49 10.48
CA PHE A 288 7.20 4.03 11.04
C PHE A 288 7.81 5.06 10.10
N VAL A 289 8.38 6.12 10.67
CA VAL A 289 9.01 7.18 9.87
C VAL A 289 10.29 6.72 9.15
N THR A 290 10.91 5.64 9.64
CA THR A 290 12.08 4.96 9.04
C THR A 290 11.94 3.45 9.11
N ILE A 291 12.57 2.73 8.19
CA ILE A 291 12.63 1.26 8.19
C ILE A 291 14.10 0.80 8.24
N SER A 292 14.40 -0.17 9.09
CA SER A 292 15.77 -0.63 9.39
C SER A 292 16.37 -1.60 8.37
N GLY A 293 15.63 -1.95 7.30
CA GLY A 293 16.11 -2.79 6.21
C GLY A 293 16.80 -2.01 5.10
N ALA A 294 17.78 -2.64 4.44
CA ALA A 294 18.36 -2.14 3.21
C ALA A 294 17.28 -2.07 2.12
N GLY A 295 17.17 -0.93 1.44
CA GLY A 295 16.24 -0.79 0.31
C GLY A 295 16.56 -1.75 -0.84
N PRO A 296 15.79 -1.72 -1.95
CA PRO A 296 16.04 -2.55 -3.14
C PRO A 296 17.48 -2.45 -3.68
N ASP A 297 18.14 -1.33 -3.43
CA ASP A 297 19.53 -1.05 -3.84
C ASP A 297 20.59 -1.56 -2.85
N GLY A 298 20.18 -2.26 -1.78
CA GLY A 298 21.07 -2.79 -0.74
C GLY A 298 21.70 -1.73 0.16
N LYS A 299 21.28 -0.46 0.05
CA LYS A 299 21.82 0.67 0.81
C LYS A 299 20.86 1.12 1.91
N GLY A 300 21.41 1.36 3.10
CA GLY A 300 20.88 2.23 4.16
C GLY A 300 19.47 1.95 4.68
N ARG A 301 19.05 2.72 5.69
CA ARG A 301 17.64 2.77 6.12
C ARG A 301 16.78 3.43 5.04
N LEU A 302 15.52 3.02 4.93
CA LEU A 302 14.53 3.74 4.12
C LEU A 302 13.83 4.84 4.93
N TYR A 303 13.40 5.89 4.23
CA TYR A 303 12.80 7.09 4.82
C TYR A 303 11.42 7.39 4.19
N PRO A 304 10.41 6.53 4.40
CA PRO A 304 9.07 6.70 3.82
C PRO A 304 8.44 8.06 4.18
N ALA A 305 8.69 8.58 5.38
CA ALA A 305 8.25 9.91 5.79
C ALA A 305 8.86 11.01 4.92
N TYR A 306 10.12 10.87 4.48
CA TYR A 306 10.77 11.84 3.60
C TYR A 306 10.12 11.85 2.22
N THR A 307 9.83 10.68 1.65
CA THR A 307 9.13 10.57 0.37
C THR A 307 7.75 11.24 0.42
N LEU A 308 6.97 11.04 1.49
CA LEU A 308 5.68 11.72 1.67
C LEU A 308 5.83 13.23 1.89
N ALA A 309 6.82 13.67 2.68
CA ALA A 309 7.09 15.09 2.90
C ALA A 309 7.42 15.83 1.59
N ARG A 310 8.18 15.20 0.69
CA ARG A 310 8.44 15.73 -0.66
C ARG A 310 7.17 15.89 -1.48
N VAL A 311 6.23 14.93 -1.37
CA VAL A 311 4.91 15.03 -2.02
C VAL A 311 4.13 16.22 -1.48
N CYS A 312 4.04 16.39 -0.15
CA CYS A 312 3.34 17.52 0.47
C CYS A 312 3.92 18.88 0.07
N LEU A 313 5.24 18.96 -0.05
CA LEU A 313 5.91 20.18 -0.47
C LEU A 313 5.74 20.47 -1.96
N SER A 314 5.33 19.49 -2.77
CA SER A 314 5.39 19.55 -4.25
C SER A 314 6.84 19.74 -4.73
N ASP A 315 7.77 18.96 -4.17
CA ASP A 315 9.20 19.01 -4.51
C ASP A 315 9.42 18.95 -6.04
N PRO A 316 10.12 19.92 -6.66
CA PRO A 316 10.36 19.93 -8.10
C PRO A 316 11.18 18.74 -8.61
N ARG A 317 11.88 18.04 -7.70
CA ARG A 317 12.56 16.78 -8.01
C ARG A 317 11.58 15.62 -8.23
N LEU A 318 10.29 15.79 -7.95
CA LEU A 318 9.25 14.87 -8.40
C LEU A 318 8.89 15.24 -9.84
N ILE A 319 9.20 14.36 -10.79
CA ILE A 319 9.03 14.61 -12.23
C ILE A 319 7.60 15.06 -12.58
N LEU A 320 6.61 14.45 -11.93
CA LEU A 320 5.23 14.92 -12.01
C LEU A 320 4.94 15.82 -10.81
N PRO A 321 4.42 17.04 -11.01
CA PRO A 321 3.97 17.87 -9.89
C PRO A 321 2.90 17.15 -9.05
N SER A 322 2.94 17.32 -7.72
CA SER A 322 1.92 16.79 -6.81
C SER A 322 0.57 17.46 -7.08
N THR A 323 -0.49 16.65 -7.18
CA THR A 323 -1.86 17.16 -7.21
C THR A 323 -2.39 17.43 -5.80
N PRO A 324 -3.45 18.23 -5.63
CA PRO A 324 -4.09 18.43 -4.33
C PRO A 324 -4.48 17.12 -3.61
N ALA A 325 -4.92 16.11 -4.36
CA ALA A 325 -5.20 14.78 -3.81
C ALA A 325 -3.94 14.03 -3.38
N ASP A 326 -2.83 14.16 -4.12
CA ASP A 326 -1.55 13.55 -3.74
C ASP A 326 -1.06 14.15 -2.41
N CYS A 327 -1.16 15.47 -2.25
CA CYS A 327 -0.83 16.16 -1.01
C CYS A 327 -1.72 15.73 0.16
N ALA A 328 -3.04 15.55 -0.07
CA ALA A 328 -3.96 15.07 0.95
C ALA A 328 -3.61 13.65 1.46
N GLU A 329 -3.34 12.72 0.55
CA GLU A 329 -2.93 11.36 0.91
C GLU A 329 -1.57 11.34 1.62
N ALA A 330 -0.63 12.20 1.21
CA ALA A 330 0.67 12.32 1.85
C ALA A 330 0.58 12.92 3.26
N VAL A 331 -0.28 13.91 3.49
CA VAL A 331 -0.58 14.45 4.84
C VAL A 331 -1.16 13.37 5.74
N ILE A 332 -2.14 12.60 5.24
CA ILE A 332 -2.73 11.46 5.97
C ILE A 332 -1.62 10.46 6.35
N GLY A 333 -0.75 10.10 5.40
CA GLY A 333 0.35 9.18 5.65
C GLY A 333 1.36 9.67 6.68
N LEU A 334 1.80 10.92 6.61
CA LEU A 334 2.70 11.50 7.62
C LEU A 334 2.10 11.47 9.03
N CYS A 335 0.80 11.75 9.15
CA CYS A 335 0.09 11.70 10.43
C CYS A 335 -0.12 10.27 10.95
N ASN A 336 0.01 9.24 10.10
CA ASN A 336 -0.08 7.83 10.50
C ASN A 336 1.27 7.19 10.83
N MET A 337 2.39 7.89 10.59
CA MET A 337 3.73 7.41 10.88
C MET A 337 4.18 7.79 12.29
N SER A 338 4.82 6.85 12.96
CA SER A 338 5.37 7.04 14.30
C SER A 338 6.86 7.35 14.28
N PRO A 339 7.29 8.34 15.07
CA PRO A 339 8.69 8.60 15.34
C PRO A 339 9.27 7.69 16.45
N VAL A 340 8.66 6.53 16.67
CA VAL A 340 9.14 5.47 17.58
C VAL A 340 9.43 4.24 16.73
N LEU A 341 10.59 3.61 16.91
CA LEU A 341 10.99 2.39 16.24
C LEU A 341 10.19 1.18 16.76
N GLU A 342 10.31 0.05 16.05
CA GLU A 342 9.68 -1.23 16.40
C GLU A 342 10.09 -1.79 17.77
N ASP A 343 11.20 -1.33 18.33
CA ASP A 343 11.69 -1.69 19.67
C ASP A 343 11.24 -0.71 20.76
N GLY A 344 10.35 0.24 20.44
CA GLY A 344 9.84 1.24 21.38
C GLY A 344 10.80 2.41 21.63
N LYS A 345 11.91 2.53 20.90
CA LYS A 345 12.82 3.68 21.05
C LYS A 345 12.43 4.83 20.13
N HIS A 346 12.50 6.06 20.64
CA HIS A 346 12.33 7.24 19.81
C HIS A 346 13.42 7.34 18.74
N VAL A 347 13.02 7.74 17.54
CA VAL A 347 13.94 8.17 16.47
C VAL A 347 14.39 9.58 16.81
N LYS A 348 15.50 9.70 17.54
CA LYS A 348 16.03 11.00 18.02
C LYS A 348 16.33 11.96 16.89
N GLU A 349 16.65 11.43 15.72
CA GLU A 349 17.03 12.19 14.54
C GLU A 349 15.83 12.68 13.73
N TYR A 350 14.61 12.24 14.05
CA TYR A 350 13.40 12.70 13.35
C TYR A 350 13.04 14.13 13.75
N ASN A 351 13.12 15.04 12.79
CA ASN A 351 12.83 16.45 12.96
C ASN A 351 11.33 16.71 12.76
N VAL A 352 10.60 16.79 13.88
CA VAL A 352 9.15 17.01 13.88
C VAL A 352 8.78 18.38 13.30
N ASP A 353 9.59 19.42 13.52
CA ASP A 353 9.35 20.74 12.95
C ASP A 353 9.36 20.72 11.41
N ALA A 354 10.31 19.99 10.82
CA ALA A 354 10.37 19.78 9.36
C ALA A 354 9.16 19.00 8.83
N ALA A 355 8.69 18.00 9.58
CA ALA A 355 7.47 17.26 9.24
C ALA A 355 6.22 18.16 9.29
N VAL A 356 6.09 19.00 10.34
CA VAL A 356 5.01 19.98 10.46
C VAL A 356 5.06 20.99 9.30
N GLU A 357 6.23 21.50 8.93
CA GLU A 357 6.38 22.38 7.78
C GLU A 357 5.84 21.74 6.49
N ALA A 358 6.24 20.48 6.24
CA ALA A 358 5.76 19.72 5.08
C ALA A 358 4.24 19.52 5.13
N ILE A 359 3.68 19.15 6.28
CA ILE A 359 2.22 18.96 6.45
C ILE A 359 1.47 20.28 6.19
N VAL A 360 1.91 21.41 6.74
CA VAL A 360 1.30 22.72 6.51
C VAL A 360 1.29 23.05 5.02
N ALA A 361 2.41 22.84 4.32
CA ALA A 361 2.47 23.03 2.88
C ALA A 361 1.48 22.09 2.16
N GLY A 362 1.46 20.80 2.51
CA GLY A 362 0.53 19.83 1.92
C GLY A 362 -0.93 20.25 2.08
N LEU A 363 -1.32 20.73 3.27
CA LEU A 363 -2.65 21.24 3.56
C LEU A 363 -3.01 22.48 2.74
N ILE A 364 -2.06 23.40 2.54
CA ILE A 364 -2.27 24.57 1.67
C ILE A 364 -2.54 24.13 0.23
N THR A 365 -1.71 23.23 -0.35
CA THR A 365 -1.94 22.73 -1.73
C THR A 365 -3.27 22.00 -1.84
N PHE A 366 -3.60 21.20 -0.82
CA PHE A 366 -4.87 20.49 -0.79
C PHE A 366 -6.03 21.48 -0.83
N ALA A 367 -6.06 22.47 0.06
CA ALA A 367 -7.20 23.36 0.22
C ALA A 367 -7.24 24.56 -0.76
N GLU A 368 -6.17 24.84 -1.51
CA GLU A 368 -6.08 25.97 -2.43
C GLU A 368 -7.16 25.98 -3.53
N PRO A 369 -7.42 24.88 -4.27
CA PRO A 369 -8.47 24.86 -5.30
C PRO A 369 -9.88 25.08 -4.73
N ARG A 370 -10.09 24.74 -3.45
CA ARG A 370 -11.39 24.87 -2.78
C ARG A 370 -11.82 26.32 -2.55
N GLY A 371 -10.95 27.30 -2.81
CA GLY A 371 -11.34 28.71 -2.92
C GLY A 371 -12.54 28.93 -3.86
N ASP A 372 -12.79 28.01 -4.79
CA ASP A 372 -14.00 27.94 -5.60
C ASP A 372 -15.07 27.00 -4.96
N PRO A 373 -16.27 27.51 -4.59
CA PRO A 373 -17.37 26.70 -4.06
C PRO A 373 -18.02 25.75 -5.06
N THR A 374 -17.70 25.84 -6.35
CA THR A 374 -18.21 24.97 -7.41
C THR A 374 -17.26 23.84 -7.78
N ASP A 375 -16.05 23.80 -7.19
CA ASP A 375 -15.04 22.79 -7.49
C ASP A 375 -15.45 21.40 -6.96
N THR A 376 -15.77 20.51 -7.89
CA THR A 376 -16.10 19.09 -7.65
C THR A 376 -14.97 18.13 -8.03
N SER A 377 -13.79 18.66 -8.37
CA SER A 377 -12.62 17.86 -8.77
C SER A 377 -12.15 16.90 -7.68
N LEU A 378 -12.47 17.19 -6.41
CA LEU A 378 -12.17 16.35 -5.26
C LEU A 378 -13.40 16.13 -4.37
N HIS A 379 -13.44 14.95 -3.76
CA HIS A 379 -14.37 14.65 -2.67
C HIS A 379 -13.91 15.32 -1.36
N TRP A 380 -14.01 16.64 -1.32
CA TRP A 380 -13.46 17.50 -0.26
C TRP A 380 -13.80 17.04 1.15
N ARG A 381 -15.07 16.73 1.43
CA ARG A 381 -15.52 16.28 2.76
C ARG A 381 -14.90 14.94 3.15
N VAL A 382 -14.82 14.00 2.21
CA VAL A 382 -14.22 12.68 2.47
C VAL A 382 -12.74 12.82 2.78
N TYR A 383 -12.02 13.67 2.06
CA TYR A 383 -10.62 13.96 2.37
C TYR A 383 -10.46 14.73 3.69
N GLY A 384 -11.30 15.73 3.96
CA GLY A 384 -11.30 16.49 5.21
C GLY A 384 -11.48 15.59 6.42
N LEU A 385 -12.47 14.70 6.39
CA LEU A 385 -12.71 13.71 7.44
C LEU A 385 -11.52 12.77 7.65
N ARG A 386 -10.92 12.26 6.57
CA ARG A 386 -9.74 11.38 6.66
C ARG A 386 -8.50 12.10 7.20
N ILE A 387 -8.29 13.37 6.81
CA ILE A 387 -7.20 14.19 7.35
C ILE A 387 -7.45 14.48 8.84
N ALA A 388 -8.68 14.82 9.22
CA ALA A 388 -9.05 15.07 10.62
C ALA A 388 -8.83 13.82 11.47
N GLU A 389 -9.24 12.64 10.99
CA GLU A 389 -9.00 11.36 11.65
C GLU A 389 -7.50 11.08 11.81
N ALA A 390 -6.71 11.25 10.74
CA ALA A 390 -5.26 11.05 10.79
C ALA A 390 -4.58 12.01 11.79
N MET A 391 -4.96 13.29 11.79
CA MET A 391 -4.46 14.27 12.76
C MET A 391 -4.83 13.94 14.19
N ASN A 392 -6.01 13.37 14.43
CA ASN A 392 -6.43 12.94 15.78
C ASN A 392 -5.62 11.74 16.26
N ASN A 393 -5.21 10.88 15.33
CA ASN A 393 -4.46 9.68 15.60
C ASN A 393 -2.95 9.91 15.67
N TRP A 394 -2.44 11.07 15.25
CA TRP A 394 -1.00 11.36 15.22
C TRP A 394 -0.35 11.59 16.59
N PRO A 395 -0.92 12.40 17.51
CA PRO A 395 -0.32 12.64 18.84
C PRO A 395 -0.05 11.36 19.64
N PRO A 396 -0.97 10.37 19.71
CA PRO A 396 -0.69 9.11 20.38
C PRO A 396 0.56 8.38 19.86
N LEU A 397 0.94 8.55 18.59
CA LEU A 397 2.06 7.83 17.99
C LEU A 397 3.43 8.31 18.48
N PHE A 398 3.48 9.41 19.23
CA PHE A 398 4.68 9.91 19.90
C PHE A 398 4.92 9.21 21.24
N ASP A 399 3.93 8.52 21.81
CA ASP A 399 4.11 7.72 23.02
C ASP A 399 4.71 6.36 22.64
N ASN A 400 5.85 6.00 23.24
CA ASN A 400 6.49 4.73 23.00
C ASN A 400 5.75 3.54 23.64
N LEU A 401 4.85 3.80 24.59
CA LEU A 401 3.97 2.82 25.21
C LEU A 401 2.56 2.83 24.61
N TYR A 402 2.37 3.52 23.48
CA TYR A 402 1.08 3.61 22.83
C TYR A 402 0.50 2.23 22.48
N ASP A 403 -0.68 1.93 23.02
CA ASP A 403 -1.44 0.73 22.72
C ASP A 403 -2.55 1.05 21.70
N PRO A 404 -2.49 0.53 20.47
CA PRO A 404 -3.47 0.82 19.44
C PRO A 404 -4.88 0.29 19.77
N THR A 405 -5.01 -0.61 20.76
CA THR A 405 -6.32 -1.06 21.27
C THR A 405 -6.98 -0.03 22.21
N ARG A 406 -6.20 0.96 22.68
CA ARG A 406 -6.65 2.03 23.56
C ARG A 406 -6.18 3.40 23.03
N PRO A 407 -6.67 3.82 21.85
CA PRO A 407 -6.13 4.97 21.12
C PRO A 407 -6.17 6.31 21.90
N ARG A 408 -7.01 6.40 22.93
CA ARG A 408 -7.17 7.58 23.79
C ARG A 408 -6.25 7.57 25.03
N GLN A 409 -5.58 6.47 25.31
CA GLN A 409 -4.66 6.31 26.45
C GLN A 409 -3.22 6.44 25.96
N TYR A 410 -2.67 7.64 26.07
CA TYR A 410 -1.27 7.93 25.76
C TYR A 410 -0.75 9.06 26.65
N ASN A 411 0.56 9.12 26.82
CA ASN A 411 1.23 10.17 27.54
C ASN A 411 1.28 11.46 26.72
N LYS A 412 0.40 12.42 27.01
CA LYS A 412 0.37 13.72 26.31
C LYS A 412 1.67 14.51 26.42
N ALA A 413 2.50 14.26 27.44
CA ALA A 413 3.77 14.96 27.60
C ALA A 413 4.83 14.57 26.55
N THR A 414 4.64 13.45 25.82
CA THR A 414 5.54 13.06 24.72
C THR A 414 5.21 13.77 23.41
N VAL A 415 4.05 14.41 23.32
CA VAL A 415 3.60 15.11 22.11
C VAL A 415 4.32 16.47 22.01
N PRO A 416 5.06 16.73 20.93
CA PRO A 416 5.67 18.04 20.73
C PRO A 416 4.59 19.12 20.56
N ARG A 417 4.71 20.25 21.26
CA ARG A 417 3.73 21.35 21.22
C ARG A 417 3.39 21.82 19.79
N ILE A 418 4.36 21.82 18.89
CA ILE A 418 4.18 22.21 17.49
C ILE A 418 3.17 21.33 16.74
N VAL A 419 3.01 20.07 17.16
CA VAL A 419 1.99 19.15 16.63
C VAL A 419 0.60 19.58 17.05
N ASP A 420 0.39 19.89 18.34
CA ASP A 420 -0.90 20.39 18.83
C ASP A 420 -1.27 21.74 18.18
N ASP A 421 -0.30 22.64 18.07
CA ASP A 421 -0.49 23.94 17.41
C ASP A 421 -0.87 23.77 15.93
N LEU A 422 -0.23 22.84 15.21
CA LEU A 422 -0.61 22.48 13.84
C LEU A 422 -2.05 21.96 13.78
N ILE A 423 -2.41 20.98 14.61
CA ILE A 423 -3.73 20.35 14.58
C ILE A 423 -4.83 21.39 14.82
N GLN A 424 -4.65 22.26 15.82
CA GLN A 424 -5.62 23.33 16.09
C GLN A 424 -5.76 24.27 14.89
N ARG A 425 -4.64 24.74 14.32
CA ARG A 425 -4.66 25.63 13.16
C ARG A 425 -5.30 24.98 11.94
N ALA A 426 -4.97 23.72 11.64
CA ALA A 426 -5.53 22.99 10.52
C ALA A 426 -7.04 22.79 10.67
N ARG A 427 -7.51 22.46 11.89
CA ARG A 427 -8.94 22.37 12.19
C ARG A 427 -9.65 23.69 11.95
N THR A 428 -9.18 24.76 12.57
CA THR A 428 -9.85 26.06 12.47
C THR A 428 -9.80 26.67 11.07
N ALA A 429 -8.69 26.45 10.34
CA ALA A 429 -8.48 27.09 9.04
C ALA A 429 -9.03 26.29 7.87
N ILE A 430 -9.08 24.95 7.95
CA ILE A 430 -9.48 24.09 6.84
C ILE A 430 -10.59 23.12 7.25
N LEU A 431 -10.36 22.26 8.25
CA LEU A 431 -11.22 21.08 8.45
C LEU A 431 -12.62 21.45 8.96
N ASP A 432 -12.73 22.32 9.97
CA ASP A 432 -14.04 22.76 10.48
C ASP A 432 -14.84 23.52 9.40
N PRO A 433 -14.23 24.44 8.62
CA PRO A 433 -14.90 25.02 7.45
C PRO A 433 -15.39 23.98 6.42
N LEU A 434 -14.61 22.92 6.14
CA LEU A 434 -15.00 21.89 5.16
C LEU A 434 -16.25 21.11 5.58
N ASP A 435 -16.45 20.94 6.89
CA ASP A 435 -17.61 20.24 7.45
C ASP A 435 -18.87 21.11 7.55
N ARG A 436 -18.74 22.44 7.39
CA ARG A 436 -19.88 23.36 7.49
C ARG A 436 -20.74 23.36 6.23
N VAL A 437 -22.01 23.06 6.43
CA VAL A 437 -23.03 23.02 5.38
C VAL A 437 -24.16 23.98 5.72
N GLY A 438 -24.67 24.67 4.71
CA GLY A 438 -25.88 25.47 4.81
C GLY A 438 -27.13 24.60 5.02
N PRO A 439 -28.28 25.21 5.31
CA PRO A 439 -29.56 24.49 5.48
C PRO A 439 -30.00 23.65 4.27
N ASP A 440 -29.48 23.96 3.07
CA ASP A 440 -29.71 23.24 1.82
C ASP A 440 -28.73 22.08 1.57
N GLY A 441 -27.85 21.79 2.55
CA GLY A 441 -26.84 20.73 2.48
C GLY A 441 -25.61 21.07 1.63
N LYS A 442 -25.57 22.26 1.01
CA LYS A 442 -24.43 22.74 0.23
C LYS A 442 -23.38 23.38 1.14
N PRO A 443 -22.11 23.51 0.71
CA PRO A 443 -21.12 24.20 1.51
C PRO A 443 -21.56 25.63 1.84
N ASP A 444 -21.44 26.02 3.10
CA ASP A 444 -21.79 27.38 3.52
C ASP A 444 -20.78 28.39 2.91
N PRO A 445 -21.23 29.36 2.10
CA PRO A 445 -20.34 30.29 1.40
C PRO A 445 -19.62 31.27 2.35
N LEU A 446 -20.14 31.48 3.57
CA LEU A 446 -19.55 32.36 4.58
C LEU A 446 -18.81 31.56 5.65
N ALA A 447 -19.48 30.55 6.22
CA ALA A 447 -18.94 29.77 7.32
C ALA A 447 -17.99 28.66 6.86
N GLY A 448 -18.10 28.20 5.61
CA GLY A 448 -17.27 27.16 5.00
C GLY A 448 -16.05 27.68 4.23
N ARG A 449 -15.71 28.96 4.37
CA ARG A 449 -14.53 29.55 3.74
C ARG A 449 -13.26 29.12 4.47
N VAL A 450 -12.35 28.48 3.75
CA VAL A 450 -11.02 28.11 4.24
C VAL A 450 -10.15 29.35 4.47
N GLN A 451 -9.39 29.37 5.57
CA GLN A 451 -8.52 30.48 5.97
C GLN A 451 -7.07 30.21 5.58
N LEU A 452 -6.80 30.11 4.27
CA LEU A 452 -5.48 29.76 3.73
C LEU A 452 -4.39 30.75 4.15
N ASP A 453 -4.70 32.03 4.27
CA ASP A 453 -3.72 33.07 4.61
C ASP A 453 -3.16 32.88 6.04
N THR A 454 -3.98 32.39 6.97
CA THR A 454 -3.54 32.03 8.32
C THR A 454 -2.52 30.90 8.30
N LEU A 455 -2.70 29.90 7.42
CA LEU A 455 -1.74 28.81 7.26
C LEU A 455 -0.49 29.23 6.48
N ARG A 456 -0.62 30.10 5.47
CA ARG A 456 0.52 30.69 4.77
C ARG A 456 1.39 31.52 5.71
N GLU A 457 0.78 32.30 6.59
CA GLU A 457 1.48 33.05 7.64
C GLU A 457 2.20 32.09 8.59
N TYR A 458 1.51 31.05 9.06
CA TYR A 458 2.14 30.04 9.92
C TYR A 458 3.33 29.36 9.23
N LEU A 459 3.19 28.97 7.96
CA LEU A 459 4.28 28.40 7.16
C LEU A 459 5.46 29.37 7.03
N ARG A 460 5.19 30.67 6.81
CA ARG A 460 6.22 31.72 6.76
C ARG A 460 6.94 31.84 8.11
N GLN A 461 6.24 31.78 9.23
CA GLN A 461 6.83 31.80 10.57
C GLN A 461 7.72 30.58 10.84
N LEU A 462 7.27 29.37 10.47
CA LEU A 462 8.08 28.15 10.57
C LEU A 462 9.39 28.29 9.78
N ARG A 463 9.31 28.84 8.56
CA ARG A 463 10.45 29.03 7.67
C ARG A 463 11.42 30.13 8.11
N ALA A 464 10.90 31.17 8.76
CA ALA A 464 11.70 32.28 9.28
C ALA A 464 12.39 31.98 10.62
N ASN A 465 12.09 30.83 11.25
CA ASN A 465 12.70 30.46 12.53
C ASN A 465 14.23 30.33 12.38
N PRO A 466 15.04 31.10 13.15
CA PRO A 466 16.51 31.01 13.09
C PRO A 466 17.07 29.63 13.45
N LYS A 467 16.30 28.81 14.18
CA LYS A 467 16.66 27.42 14.55
C LYS A 467 16.15 26.38 13.56
N ARG A 468 15.59 26.80 12.43
CA ARG A 468 15.06 25.88 11.41
C ARG A 468 16.16 24.96 10.91
N ASN A 469 15.90 23.66 10.96
CA ASN A 469 16.71 22.65 10.30
C ASN A 469 15.92 22.08 9.10
N PRO A 470 16.45 22.16 7.87
CA PRO A 470 15.75 21.68 6.68
C PRO A 470 15.76 20.14 6.54
N LEU A 471 16.55 19.43 7.34
CA LEU A 471 16.62 17.97 7.28
C LEU A 471 15.43 17.36 8.02
N LEU A 472 14.70 16.46 7.37
CA LEU A 472 13.68 15.66 8.06
C LEU A 472 14.32 14.66 9.03
N PHE A 473 15.50 14.14 8.68
CA PHE A 473 16.32 13.30 9.55
C PHE A 473 17.69 13.96 9.74
N THR A 474 17.98 14.42 10.97
CA THR A 474 19.13 15.30 11.24
C THR A 474 20.49 14.63 11.02
N ASN A 475 20.54 13.30 10.99
CA ASN A 475 21.73 12.51 10.70
C ASN A 475 21.89 12.13 9.23
N ASN A 476 20.93 12.47 8.35
CA ASN A 476 20.98 12.13 6.94
C ASN A 476 20.79 13.37 6.04
N PRO A 477 21.86 13.88 5.40
CA PRO A 477 21.78 15.06 4.53
C PRO A 477 20.92 14.84 3.28
N GLU A 478 20.70 13.60 2.84
CA GLU A 478 19.84 13.30 1.68
C GLU A 478 18.36 13.60 1.95
N THR A 479 17.99 13.78 3.22
CA THR A 479 16.61 14.06 3.67
C THR A 479 16.32 15.56 3.79
N ALA A 480 17.10 16.39 3.10
CA ALA A 480 16.90 17.84 3.03
C ALA A 480 15.62 18.19 2.27
N LEU A 481 14.70 18.87 2.95
CA LEU A 481 13.45 19.37 2.37
C LEU A 481 13.66 20.72 1.67
N PRO A 482 13.17 20.90 0.44
CA PRO A 482 13.29 22.17 -0.28
C PRO A 482 12.38 23.24 0.34
N VAL A 483 12.83 24.49 0.31
CA VAL A 483 11.97 25.65 0.57
C VAL A 483 11.34 26.08 -0.74
N ILE A 484 10.07 25.77 -0.93
CA ILE A 484 9.32 26.20 -2.11
C ILE A 484 8.53 27.46 -1.77
N PRO A 485 8.76 28.60 -2.45
CA PRO A 485 7.95 29.80 -2.27
C PRO A 485 6.49 29.48 -2.57
N ARG A 486 5.59 29.87 -1.65
CA ARG A 486 4.15 29.77 -1.84
C ARG A 486 3.57 31.11 -1.46
N ASN A 487 3.12 31.84 -2.47
CA ASN A 487 2.51 33.15 -2.30
C ASN A 487 1.12 33.01 -1.68
#